data_AF-A0A920A4T1-F1
#
_entry.id   AF-A0A920A4T1-F1
#
_cell.length_a   1.000
_cell.length_b   1.000
_cell.length_c   1.000
_cell.angle_alpha   90.00
_cell.angle_beta   90.00
_cell.angle_gamma   90.00
#
_symmetry.space_group_name_H-M   'P 1'
#
loop_
_entity.id
_entity.type
_entity.pdbx_description
1 polymer ?
#
loop_
_entity_poly.entity_id
_entity_poly.type
_entity_poly.pdbx_seq_one_letter_code
_entity_poly.pdbx_strand_id
1 'polypeptide(L)'
;MKAYQVEEPGKPLVCNEVETPNPQGKEVLVKTISCGVCHSDVHIHEGAFNLGGGNKLELPLERPYTLGHEVFGEVIACGDDATVEIGSKFVVYPWIGCGECELCKKRG
;
A
#
# COMPACT_ATOMS: atom_id res chain seq x y z
N MET A 1 16.18 -1.68 1.58
CA MET A 1 15.52 -0.35 1.61
C MET A 1 14.94 -0.08 2.99
N LYS A 2 14.75 1.19 3.38
CA LYS A 2 14.12 1.54 4.66
C LYS A 2 12.59 1.42 4.56
N ALA A 3 11.96 0.85 5.56
CA ALA A 3 10.51 0.79 5.71
C ALA A 3 10.13 1.14 7.16
N TYR A 4 9.13 2.01 7.33
CA TYR A 4 8.56 2.29 8.64
C TYR A 4 7.38 1.33 8.87
N GLN A 5 7.51 0.47 9.88
CA GLN A 5 6.61 -0.66 10.08
C GLN A 5 5.93 -0.62 11.44
N VAL A 6 4.72 -1.20 11.48
CA VAL A 6 3.96 -1.50 12.69
C VAL A 6 4.33 -2.92 13.13
N GLU A 7 5.09 -3.01 14.22
CA GLU A 7 5.42 -4.29 14.87
C GLU A 7 4.36 -4.67 15.91
N GLU A 8 3.86 -3.66 16.63
CA GLU A 8 2.81 -3.77 17.64
C GLU A 8 1.77 -2.65 17.44
N PRO A 9 0.45 -2.96 17.54
CA PRO A 9 -0.59 -1.95 17.39
C PRO A 9 -0.43 -0.78 18.37
N GLY A 10 -0.56 0.44 17.86
CA GLY A 10 -0.50 1.69 18.64
C GLY A 10 0.89 2.08 19.15
N LYS A 11 1.95 1.30 18.88
CA LYS A 11 3.34 1.65 19.25
C LYS A 11 4.01 2.51 18.18
N PRO A 12 5.01 3.35 18.51
CA PRO A 12 5.74 4.11 17.50
C PRO A 12 6.24 3.23 16.35
N LEU A 13 6.20 3.76 15.12
CA LEU A 13 6.69 3.05 13.93
C LEU A 13 8.19 2.75 14.08
N VAL A 14 8.58 1.55 13.69
CA VAL A 14 9.99 1.11 13.70
C VAL A 14 10.56 1.24 12.29
N CYS A 15 11.71 1.90 12.18
CA CYS A 15 12.42 2.00 10.90
C CYS A 15 13.29 0.75 10.70
N ASN A 16 12.79 -0.19 9.91
CA ASN A 16 13.48 -1.43 9.57
C ASN A 16 14.19 -1.31 8.21
N GLU A 17 15.28 -2.06 8.05
CA GLU A 17 15.85 -2.35 6.73
C GLU A 17 15.25 -3.65 6.20
N VAL A 18 14.62 -3.58 5.04
CA VAL A 18 14.00 -4.72 4.35
C VAL A 18 14.64 -4.92 2.98
N GLU A 19 14.59 -6.14 2.45
CA GLU A 19 15.06 -6.39 1.10
C GLU A 19 14.23 -5.61 0.07
N THR A 20 14.88 -5.17 -1.00
CA THR A 20 14.15 -4.58 -2.13
C THR A 20 13.51 -5.72 -2.93
N PRO A 21 12.18 -5.74 -3.09
CA PRO A 21 11.50 -6.83 -3.77
C PRO A 21 11.85 -6.84 -5.26
N ASN A 22 11.87 -8.02 -5.86
CA ASN A 22 12.05 -8.19 -7.30
C ASN A 22 10.68 -8.48 -7.95
N PRO A 23 10.12 -7.57 -8.76
CA PRO A 23 8.78 -7.72 -9.32
C PRO A 23 8.71 -8.90 -10.29
N GLN A 24 7.58 -9.62 -10.29
CA GLN A 24 7.33 -10.79 -11.15
C GLN A 24 6.05 -10.59 -11.99
N GLY A 25 6.00 -11.21 -13.17
CA GLY A 25 4.82 -11.17 -14.04
C GLY A 25 4.39 -9.73 -14.33
N LYS A 26 3.18 -9.34 -13.91
CA LYS A 26 2.59 -8.00 -14.15
C LYS A 26 2.93 -6.97 -13.06
N GLU A 27 3.73 -7.33 -12.07
CA GLU A 27 4.09 -6.42 -10.97
C GLU A 27 5.01 -5.30 -11.43
N VAL A 28 4.96 -4.17 -10.72
CA VAL A 28 5.87 -3.04 -10.90
C VAL A 28 6.47 -2.65 -9.56
N LEU A 29 7.76 -2.33 -9.56
CA LEU A 29 8.45 -1.79 -8.41
C LEU A 29 8.50 -0.26 -8.51
N VAL A 30 7.83 0.39 -7.56
CA VAL A 30 7.76 1.86 -7.49
C VAL A 30 8.68 2.36 -6.38
N LYS A 31 9.64 3.21 -6.73
CA LYS A 31 10.41 3.99 -5.75
C LYS A 31 9.54 5.13 -5.25
N THR A 32 9.17 5.05 -3.97
CA THR A 32 8.43 6.12 -3.29
C THR A 32 9.25 7.42 -3.28
N ILE A 33 8.68 8.50 -3.83
CA ILE A 33 9.23 9.87 -3.79
C ILE A 33 8.58 10.65 -2.67
N SER A 34 7.26 10.54 -2.54
CA SER A 34 6.46 11.16 -1.48
C SER A 34 5.22 10.33 -1.20
N CYS A 35 4.69 10.40 0.02
CA CYS A 35 3.40 9.82 0.36
C CYS A 35 2.60 10.75 1.27
N GLY A 36 1.27 10.63 1.20
CA GLY A 36 0.34 11.22 2.14
C GLY A 36 0.17 10.39 3.41
N VAL A 37 -0.47 10.98 4.42
CA VAL A 37 -0.90 10.32 5.65
C VAL A 37 -2.38 10.60 5.83
N CYS A 38 -3.17 9.54 5.89
CA CYS A 38 -4.61 9.59 6.02
C CYS A 38 -5.05 9.10 7.41
N HIS A 39 -6.27 9.44 7.82
CA HIS A 39 -6.82 8.97 9.08
C HIS A 39 -6.99 7.44 9.13
N SER A 40 -7.20 6.79 7.98
CA SER A 40 -7.18 5.33 7.86
C SER A 40 -5.83 4.73 8.27
N ASP A 41 -4.70 5.40 8.04
CA ASP A 41 -3.40 4.92 8.50
C ASP A 41 -3.34 4.86 10.03
N VAL A 42 -4.02 5.77 10.73
CA VAL A 42 -4.13 5.75 12.19
C VAL A 42 -4.93 4.54 12.68
N HIS A 43 -6.09 4.25 12.07
CA HIS A 43 -6.87 3.06 12.41
C HIS A 43 -6.10 1.76 12.15
N ILE A 44 -5.38 1.69 11.02
CA ILE A 44 -4.54 0.54 10.67
C ILE A 44 -3.40 0.40 11.68
N HIS A 45 -2.77 1.51 12.07
CA HIS A 45 -1.73 1.56 13.10
C HIS A 45 -2.22 1.10 14.46
N GLU A 46 -3.45 1.47 14.86
CA GLU A 46 -4.10 1.00 16.08
C GLU A 46 -4.55 -0.47 16.02
N GLY A 47 -4.53 -1.09 14.83
CA GLY A 47 -4.95 -2.47 14.60
C GLY A 47 -6.47 -2.67 14.53
N ALA A 48 -7.26 -1.59 14.58
CA ALA A 48 -8.72 -1.68 14.54
C ALA A 48 -9.36 -0.38 14.01
N PHE A 49 -10.48 -0.51 13.30
CA PHE A 49 -11.34 0.62 13.00
C PHE A 49 -12.26 0.91 14.19
N ASN A 50 -12.24 2.15 14.66
CA ASN A 50 -13.21 2.62 15.65
C ASN A 50 -14.53 2.95 14.94
N LEU A 51 -15.57 2.16 15.21
CA LEU A 51 -16.89 2.33 14.58
C LEU A 51 -17.82 3.24 15.40
N GLY A 52 -17.34 3.79 16.51
CA GLY A 52 -18.13 4.58 17.45
C GLY A 52 -18.94 3.72 18.43
N GLY A 53 -19.44 4.35 19.50
CA GLY A 53 -20.27 3.69 20.51
C GLY A 53 -19.56 2.58 21.29
N GLY A 54 -18.23 2.60 21.35
CA GLY A 54 -17.41 1.54 21.96
C GLY A 54 -17.17 0.32 21.06
N ASN A 55 -17.71 0.31 19.83
CA ASN A 55 -17.51 -0.79 18.89
C ASN A 55 -16.20 -0.62 18.12
N LYS A 56 -15.48 -1.72 17.96
CA LYS A 56 -14.25 -1.81 17.17
C LYS A 56 -14.34 -2.96 16.19
N LEU A 57 -13.78 -2.75 15.00
CA LEU A 57 -13.54 -3.79 14.01
C LEU A 57 -12.03 -4.06 13.96
N GLU A 58 -11.61 -5.17 14.54
CA GLU A 58 -10.22 -5.63 14.53
C GLU A 58 -9.75 -5.90 13.10
N LEU A 59 -8.52 -5.50 12.78
CA LEU A 59 -7.89 -5.74 11.49
C LEU A 59 -6.93 -6.92 11.59
N PRO A 60 -7.18 -8.03 10.87
CA PRO A 60 -6.31 -9.20 10.88
C PRO A 60 -5.08 -8.97 9.99
N LEU A 61 -4.21 -8.04 10.37
CA LEU A 61 -2.97 -7.74 9.66
C LEU A 61 -1.82 -8.57 10.22
N GLU A 62 -1.12 -9.27 9.31
CA GLU A 62 0.17 -9.89 9.63
C GLU A 62 1.20 -8.79 9.90
N ARG A 63 1.99 -8.99 10.96
CA ARG A 63 3.00 -8.04 11.42
C ARG A 63 4.40 -8.65 11.28
N PRO A 64 5.44 -7.85 10.95
CA PRO A 64 5.42 -6.39 10.80
C PRO A 64 4.75 -5.93 9.50
N TYR A 65 4.00 -4.82 9.56
CA TYR A 65 3.26 -4.27 8.41
C TYR A 65 3.73 -2.86 8.04
N THR A 66 3.95 -2.61 6.74
CA THR A 66 4.31 -1.27 6.21
C THR A 66 3.05 -0.52 5.81
N LEU A 67 2.81 0.64 6.43
CA LEU A 67 1.66 1.51 6.15
C LEU A 67 1.81 2.28 4.82
N GLY A 68 0.70 2.88 4.37
CA GLY A 68 0.67 3.83 3.27
C GLY A 68 -0.20 3.39 2.10
N HIS A 69 -1.06 4.29 1.65
CA HIS A 69 -1.98 4.06 0.53
C HIS A 69 -2.21 5.32 -0.32
N GLU A 70 -1.37 6.33 -0.14
CA GLU A 70 -1.38 7.60 -0.86
C GLU A 70 0.04 7.88 -1.38
N VAL A 71 0.52 7.04 -2.32
CA VAL A 71 1.94 7.04 -2.73
C VAL A 71 2.11 7.74 -4.07
N PHE A 72 3.12 8.59 -4.19
CA PHE A 72 3.63 9.08 -5.47
C PHE A 72 5.08 8.62 -5.65
N GLY A 73 5.37 8.04 -6.82
CA GLY A 73 6.69 7.48 -7.07
C GLY A 73 6.99 7.23 -8.54
N GLU A 74 8.19 6.70 -8.76
CA GLU A 74 8.74 6.40 -10.07
C GLU A 74 8.94 4.88 -10.21
N VAL A 75 8.57 4.33 -11.35
CA VAL A 75 8.77 2.91 -11.67
C VAL A 75 10.26 2.67 -11.91
N ILE A 76 10.88 1.78 -11.12
CA ILE A 76 12.32 1.49 -11.19
C ILE A 76 12.63 0.05 -11.65
N ALA A 77 11.64 -0.85 -11.62
CA ALA A 77 11.73 -2.19 -12.19
C ALA A 77 10.32 -2.71 -12.50
N CYS A 78 10.25 -3.69 -13.40
CA CYS A 78 9.01 -4.30 -13.87
C CYS A 78 9.22 -5.81 -13.96
N GLY A 79 8.15 -6.58 -13.72
CA GLY A 79 8.13 -7.99 -14.11
C GLY A 79 7.99 -8.16 -15.63
N ASP A 80 8.22 -9.38 -16.12
CA ASP A 80 8.29 -9.68 -17.56
C ASP A 80 7.00 -9.40 -18.34
N ASP A 81 5.83 -9.45 -17.67
CA ASP A 81 4.51 -9.23 -18.28
C ASP A 81 3.95 -7.82 -18.03
N ALA A 82 4.70 -6.96 -17.35
CA ALA A 82 4.26 -5.60 -17.05
C ALA A 82 4.36 -4.71 -18.29
N THR A 83 3.31 -3.92 -18.55
CA THR A 83 3.20 -3.06 -19.73
C THR A 83 3.60 -1.60 -19.45
N VAL A 84 4.14 -1.33 -18.27
CA VAL A 84 4.50 0.02 -17.81
C VAL A 84 5.98 0.30 -18.07
N GLU A 85 6.29 1.52 -18.53
CA GLU A 85 7.66 1.95 -18.82
C GLU A 85 8.42 2.34 -17.54
N ILE A 86 9.65 1.83 -17.39
CA ILE A 86 10.59 2.23 -16.34
C ILE A 86 10.92 3.73 -16.47
N GLY A 87 10.94 4.46 -15.36
CA GLY A 87 11.11 5.91 -15.30
C GLY A 87 9.78 6.69 -15.31
N SER A 88 8.66 6.03 -15.61
CA SER A 88 7.33 6.64 -15.51
C SER A 88 6.96 6.92 -14.05
N LYS A 89 6.18 7.99 -13.84
CA LYS A 89 5.72 8.41 -12.50
C LYS A 89 4.22 8.23 -12.35
N PHE A 90 3.82 7.65 -11.22
CA PHE A 90 2.42 7.35 -10.94
C PHE A 90 2.04 7.71 -9.50
N VAL A 91 0.75 7.98 -9.32
CA VAL A 91 0.08 7.92 -8.02
C VAL A 91 -0.46 6.50 -7.85
N VAL A 92 -0.14 5.86 -6.73
CA VAL A 92 -0.62 4.53 -6.36
C VAL A 92 -1.68 4.69 -5.28
N TYR A 93 -2.85 4.12 -5.54
CA TYR A 93 -3.98 4.09 -4.62
C TYR A 93 -4.54 2.66 -4.52
N PRO A 94 -5.15 2.28 -3.39
CA PRO A 94 -5.44 0.88 -3.06
C PRO A 94 -6.64 0.30 -3.83
N TRP A 95 -7.31 1.09 -4.66
CA TRP A 95 -8.55 0.71 -5.33
C TRP A 95 -8.27 0.18 -6.74
N ILE A 96 -8.08 -1.14 -6.85
CA ILE A 96 -7.87 -1.80 -8.13
C ILE A 96 -9.18 -2.43 -8.60
N GLY A 97 -9.73 -1.92 -9.71
CA GLY A 97 -10.84 -2.57 -10.40
C GLY A 97 -10.34 -3.69 -11.30
N CYS A 98 -11.12 -4.76 -11.49
CA CYS A 98 -10.71 -5.87 -12.36
C CYS A 98 -10.82 -5.54 -13.86
N GLY A 99 -11.45 -4.43 -14.24
CA GLY A 99 -11.62 -4.02 -15.64
C GLY A 99 -12.63 -4.84 -16.46
N GLU A 100 -12.98 -6.05 -16.02
CA GLU A 100 -13.76 -7.00 -16.83
C GLU A 100 -15.18 -7.28 -16.30
N CYS A 101 -15.46 -6.97 -15.03
CA CYS A 101 -16.78 -7.17 -14.45
C CYS A 101 -17.80 -6.12 -14.91
N GLU A 102 -19.09 -6.42 -14.74
CA GLU A 102 -20.18 -5.53 -15.13
C GLU A 102 -20.11 -4.14 -14.48
N LEU A 103 -19.60 -4.06 -13.23
CA LEU A 103 -19.42 -2.77 -12.55
C LEU A 103 -18.29 -1.94 -13.18
N CYS A 104 -17.18 -2.57 -13.55
CA CYS A 104 -16.07 -1.90 -14.23
C CYS A 104 -16.47 -1.45 -15.64
N LYS A 105 -17.15 -2.30 -16.41
CA LYS A 105 -17.62 -1.97 -17.78
C LYS A 105 -18.61 -0.82 -17.84
N LYS A 106 -19.41 -0.60 -16.79
CA LYS A 106 -20.36 0.52 -16.71
C LYS A 106 -19.72 1.87 -16.41
N ARG A 107 -18.44 1.89 -16.01
CA ARG A 107 -17.74 3.10 -15.52
C ARG A 107 -16.49 3.48 -16.33
N GLY A 108 -16.06 2.64 -17.28
CA GLY A 108 -15.00 2.94 -18.25
C GLY A 108 -15.58 3.46 -19.56
#